data_AF-Q6XIE5-F1
#
_entry.id   AF-Q6XIE5-F1
#
_cell.length_a   1.000
_cell.length_b   1.000
_cell.length_c   1.000
_cell.angle_alpha   90.00
_cell.angle_beta   90.00
_cell.angle_gamma   90.00
#
_symmetry.space_group_name_H-M   'P 1'
#
loop_
_entity.id
_entity.type
_entity.pdbx_description
1 polymer ?
#
loop_
_entity_poly.entity_id
_entity_poly.type
_entity_poly.pdbx_seq_one_letter_code
_entity_poly.pdbx_strand_id
1 'polypeptide(L)'
;KNRDSDDEDEFWDRTGDVARKKQRKENAGVSVTLTYEDLLKQEIELNLESEKVEQEILTYQQKEKKLKELSAKQQTEGDDLDNFMDTLTKDVEKLDKTEIKKLRLEQKRLKDEHQKVERLLKIAKPTALPFTTSLAAGSKESVAQKGGAVKKQLPMIGKRNQFSKFKVVKAPPSTQTVPQSNAFASDEEEVEEEEV
;
A
#
# COMPACT_ATOMS: atom_id res chain seq x y z
N LYS A 1 -35.17 -3.77 -4.25
CA LYS A 1 -33.95 -3.37 -4.99
C LYS A 1 -34.12 -1.89 -5.31
N ASN A 2 -33.69 -1.02 -4.40
CA ASN A 2 -33.75 0.43 -4.60
C ASN A 2 -32.41 0.81 -5.24
N ARG A 3 -32.39 0.98 -6.56
CA ARG A 3 -31.19 1.42 -7.30
C ARG A 3 -31.05 2.94 -7.34
N ASP A 4 -32.12 3.67 -7.02
CA ASP A 4 -32.16 5.12 -7.19
C ASP A 4 -31.37 5.86 -6.08
N SER A 5 -31.19 5.25 -4.90
CA SER A 5 -30.49 5.86 -3.76
C SER A 5 -28.95 5.81 -3.80
N ASP A 6 -28.35 4.91 -4.61
CA ASP A 6 -26.88 4.74 -4.60
C ASP A 6 -26.16 5.79 -5.47
N ASP A 7 -26.85 6.38 -6.45
CA ASP A 7 -26.26 7.39 -7.35
C ASP A 7 -26.39 8.82 -6.78
N GLU A 8 -27.34 9.06 -5.89
CA GLU A 8 -27.58 10.37 -5.23
C GLU A 8 -26.51 10.69 -4.18
N ASP A 9 -25.98 9.68 -3.48
CA ASP A 9 -24.90 9.85 -2.49
C ASP A 9 -23.56 10.24 -3.15
N GLU A 10 -23.32 9.83 -4.40
CA GLU A 10 -22.09 10.14 -5.15
C GLU A 10 -22.07 11.60 -5.63
N PHE A 11 -23.23 12.17 -5.98
CA PHE A 11 -23.34 13.54 -6.53
C PHE A 11 -22.94 14.63 -5.53
N TRP A 12 -23.25 14.45 -4.24
CA TRP A 12 -22.93 15.44 -3.20
C TRP A 12 -21.52 15.30 -2.61
N ASP A 13 -20.80 14.23 -2.95
CA ASP A 13 -19.47 13.96 -2.40
C ASP A 13 -18.36 14.67 -3.19
N ARG A 14 -18.11 15.93 -2.82
CA ARG A 14 -16.99 16.72 -3.36
C ARG A 14 -15.59 16.20 -2.97
N THR A 15 -15.48 15.33 -1.95
CA THR A 15 -14.19 14.82 -1.45
C THR A 15 -13.84 13.44 -2.02
N GLY A 16 -14.83 12.75 -2.61
CA GLY A 16 -14.70 11.41 -3.18
C GLY A 16 -14.49 10.31 -2.13
N ASP A 17 -14.89 10.54 -0.88
CA ASP A 17 -14.83 9.54 0.19
C ASP A 17 -15.82 8.39 0.00
N VAL A 18 -17.04 8.68 -0.46
CA VAL A 18 -18.09 7.70 -0.81
C VAL A 18 -17.61 6.84 -1.98
N ALA A 19 -17.10 7.48 -3.04
CA ALA A 19 -16.48 6.81 -4.20
C ALA A 19 -15.38 5.84 -3.77
N ARG A 20 -14.42 6.33 -2.96
CA ARG A 20 -13.32 5.50 -2.42
C ARG A 20 -13.82 4.37 -1.53
N LYS A 21 -14.87 4.59 -0.73
CA LYS A 21 -15.47 3.58 0.14
C LYS A 21 -16.16 2.49 -0.68
N LYS A 22 -16.88 2.85 -1.75
CA LYS A 22 -17.52 1.92 -2.69
C LYS A 22 -16.47 1.07 -3.39
N GLN A 23 -15.43 1.70 -3.95
CA GLN A 23 -14.32 1.00 -4.60
C GLN A 23 -13.62 0.01 -3.64
N ARG A 24 -13.40 0.37 -2.37
CA ARG A 24 -12.85 -0.57 -1.37
C ARG A 24 -13.77 -1.77 -1.12
N LYS A 25 -15.09 -1.57 -1.09
CA LYS A 25 -16.07 -2.65 -0.90
C LYS A 25 -16.12 -3.59 -2.11
N GLU A 26 -16.10 -3.03 -3.32
CA GLU A 26 -16.05 -3.81 -4.57
C GLU A 26 -14.77 -4.66 -4.61
N ASN A 27 -13.62 -4.06 -4.30
CA ASN A 27 -12.34 -4.77 -4.27
C ASN A 27 -12.23 -5.80 -3.12
N ALA A 28 -13.00 -5.65 -2.04
CA ALA A 28 -13.00 -6.61 -0.93
C ALA A 28 -13.61 -7.97 -1.30
N GLY A 29 -14.45 -8.04 -2.34
CA GLY A 29 -15.05 -9.27 -2.84
C GLY A 29 -14.30 -9.93 -3.99
N VAL A 30 -13.42 -9.21 -4.69
CA VAL A 30 -12.72 -9.69 -5.89
C VAL A 30 -11.33 -10.20 -5.51
N SER A 31 -11.26 -11.32 -4.80
CA SER A 31 -10.00 -12.03 -4.61
C SER A 31 -9.79 -13.01 -5.77
N VAL A 32 -9.08 -12.57 -6.82
CA VAL A 32 -8.60 -13.51 -7.84
C VAL A 32 -7.51 -14.38 -7.20
N THR A 33 -7.76 -15.68 -7.10
CA THR A 33 -6.76 -16.64 -6.62
C THR A 33 -5.70 -16.86 -7.69
N LEU A 34 -4.51 -16.33 -7.48
CA LEU A 34 -3.36 -16.54 -8.37
C LEU A 34 -2.72 -17.89 -8.09
N THR A 35 -2.42 -18.65 -9.15
CA THR A 35 -1.64 -19.89 -9.04
C THR A 35 -0.14 -19.59 -9.06
N TYR A 36 0.69 -20.59 -8.70
CA TYR A 36 2.16 -20.46 -8.78
C TYR A 36 2.63 -20.13 -10.21
N GLU A 37 2.03 -20.76 -11.22
CA GLU A 37 2.33 -20.51 -12.63
C GLU A 37 1.96 -19.08 -13.05
N ASP A 38 0.85 -18.54 -12.54
CA ASP A 38 0.46 -17.15 -12.82
C ASP A 38 1.44 -16.15 -12.20
N LEU A 39 1.93 -16.44 -10.99
CA LEU A 39 2.95 -15.62 -10.34
C LEU A 39 4.28 -15.64 -11.09
N LEU A 40 4.66 -16.78 -11.69
CA LEU A 40 5.85 -16.87 -12.54
C LEU A 40 5.70 -16.04 -13.82
N LYS A 41 4.54 -16.11 -14.48
CA LYS A 41 4.26 -15.25 -15.65
C LYS A 41 4.34 -13.78 -15.28
N GLN A 42 3.74 -13.40 -14.16
CA GLN A 42 3.78 -12.03 -13.65
C GLN A 42 5.22 -11.58 -13.34
N GLU A 43 6.07 -12.46 -12.80
CA GLU A 43 7.49 -12.15 -12.56
C GLU A 43 8.23 -11.86 -13.88
N ILE A 44 7.99 -12.67 -14.92
CA ILE A 44 8.58 -12.48 -16.25
C ILE A 44 8.12 -11.15 -16.86
N GLU A 45 6.82 -10.86 -16.83
CA GLU A 45 6.25 -9.61 -17.34
C GLU A 45 6.84 -8.39 -16.61
N LEU A 46 6.91 -8.44 -15.27
CA LEU A 46 7.53 -7.37 -14.48
C LEU A 46 9.00 -7.16 -14.82
N ASN A 47 9.75 -8.23 -15.09
CA ASN A 47 11.16 -8.12 -15.48
C ASN A 47 11.31 -7.45 -16.85
N LEU A 48 10.46 -7.81 -17.83
CA LEU A 48 10.45 -7.19 -19.16
C LEU A 48 10.10 -5.70 -19.08
N GLU A 49 9.08 -5.35 -18.30
CA GLU A 49 8.68 -3.95 -18.08
C GLU A 49 9.80 -3.15 -17.38
N SER A 50 10.44 -3.76 -16.37
CA SER A 50 11.55 -3.14 -15.66
C SER A 50 12.74 -2.88 -16.59
N GLU A 51 13.08 -3.84 -17.46
CA GLU A 51 14.16 -3.68 -18.43
C GLU A 51 13.84 -2.55 -19.42
N LYS A 52 12.62 -2.49 -19.93
CA LYS A 52 12.17 -1.42 -20.82
C LYS A 52 12.31 -0.04 -20.18
N VAL A 53 11.83 0.13 -18.95
CA VAL A 53 11.94 1.41 -18.21
C VAL A 53 13.41 1.76 -17.96
N GLU A 54 14.27 0.78 -17.67
CA GLU A 54 15.70 1.01 -17.51
C GLU A 54 16.38 1.45 -18.82
N GLN A 55 16.01 0.85 -19.95
CA GLN A 55 16.47 1.28 -21.27
C GLN A 55 16.03 2.72 -21.58
N GLU A 56 14.77 3.08 -21.31
CA GLU A 56 14.27 4.44 -21.50
C GLU A 56 15.04 5.45 -20.63
N ILE A 57 15.29 5.13 -19.36
CA ILE A 57 16.12 5.95 -18.47
C ILE A 57 17.55 6.12 -19.01
N LEU A 58 18.16 5.05 -19.55
CA LEU A 58 19.51 5.10 -20.13
C LEU A 58 19.54 5.98 -21.38
N THR A 59 18.57 5.85 -22.28
CA THR A 59 18.50 6.69 -23.48
C THR A 59 18.35 8.17 -23.12
N TYR A 60 17.53 8.50 -22.12
CA TYR A 60 17.40 9.86 -21.59
C TYR A 60 18.74 10.40 -21.09
N GLN A 61 19.46 9.61 -20.28
CA GLN A 61 20.77 10.01 -19.76
C GLN A 61 21.81 10.21 -20.87
N GLN A 62 21.78 9.39 -21.92
CA GLN A 62 22.65 9.56 -23.08
C GLN A 62 22.33 10.84 -23.85
N LYS A 63 21.04 11.14 -24.08
CA LYS A 63 20.60 12.41 -24.67
C LYS A 63 21.05 13.60 -23.82
N GLU A 64 20.91 13.52 -22.50
CA GLU A 64 21.35 14.56 -21.57
C GLU A 64 22.87 14.82 -21.64
N LYS A 65 23.67 13.75 -21.67
CA LYS A 65 25.13 13.86 -21.83
C LYS A 65 25.50 14.54 -23.16
N LYS A 66 24.91 14.09 -24.26
CA LYS A 66 25.14 14.68 -25.60
C LYS A 66 24.79 16.17 -25.62
N LEU A 67 23.65 16.56 -25.04
CA LEU A 67 23.25 17.97 -25.00
C LEU A 67 24.20 18.81 -24.15
N LYS A 68 24.67 18.28 -23.01
CA LYS A 68 25.68 18.94 -22.17
C LYS A 68 27.02 19.10 -22.89
N GLU A 69 27.48 18.09 -23.61
CA GLU A 69 28.71 18.15 -24.41
C GLU A 69 28.60 19.17 -25.54
N LEU A 70 27.47 19.22 -26.25
CA LEU A 70 27.22 20.22 -27.29
C LEU A 70 27.18 21.64 -26.70
N SER A 71 26.51 21.84 -25.57
CA SER A 71 26.47 23.13 -24.88
C SER A 71 27.86 23.56 -24.39
N ALA A 72 28.67 22.63 -23.89
CA ALA A 72 30.03 22.93 -23.45
C ALA A 72 30.93 23.35 -24.62
N LYS A 73 30.84 22.66 -25.77
CA LYS A 73 31.59 23.02 -26.99
C LYS A 73 31.19 24.38 -27.52
N GLN A 74 29.89 24.68 -27.56
CA GLN A 74 29.37 25.99 -27.97
C GLN A 74 29.91 27.12 -27.08
N GLN A 75 30.00 26.90 -25.77
CA GLN A 75 30.59 27.90 -24.85
C GLN A 75 32.10 28.08 -25.02
N THR A 76 32.82 27.07 -25.51
CA THR A 76 34.29 27.16 -25.67
C THR A 76 34.73 27.60 -27.06
N GLU A 77 33.93 27.37 -28.11
CA GLU A 77 34.34 27.51 -29.51
C GLU A 77 33.57 28.60 -30.31
N GLY A 78 32.41 29.07 -29.85
CA GLY A 78 31.54 29.99 -30.62
C GLY A 78 31.43 31.41 -30.05
N ASP A 79 31.33 32.40 -30.93
CA ASP A 79 30.87 33.75 -30.58
C ASP A 79 29.39 33.71 -30.14
N ASP A 80 28.97 34.64 -29.29
CA ASP A 80 27.61 34.66 -28.71
C ASP A 80 26.52 34.68 -29.79
N LEU A 81 26.80 35.33 -30.93
CA LEU A 81 25.88 35.37 -32.07
C LEU A 81 25.78 34.03 -32.81
N ASP A 82 26.90 33.33 -33.01
CA ASP A 82 26.92 32.02 -33.68
C ASP A 82 26.19 30.98 -32.83
N ASN A 83 26.39 31.01 -31.50
CA ASN A 83 25.66 30.17 -30.55
C ASN A 83 24.14 30.42 -30.63
N PHE A 84 23.73 31.68 -30.74
CA PHE A 84 22.32 32.03 -30.90
C PHE A 84 21.73 31.51 -32.23
N MET A 85 22.45 31.66 -33.35
CA MET A 85 22.01 31.12 -34.66
C MET A 85 21.92 29.59 -34.65
N ASP A 86 22.86 28.92 -33.98
CA ASP A 86 22.85 27.47 -33.78
C ASP A 86 21.62 26.99 -32.99
N THR A 87 21.21 27.74 -31.96
CA THR A 87 20.01 27.40 -31.17
C THR A 87 18.70 27.60 -31.91
N LEU A 88 18.67 28.47 -32.93
CA LEU A 88 17.50 28.69 -33.78
C LEU A 88 17.38 27.67 -34.92
N THR A 89 18.52 27.17 -35.41
CA THR A 89 18.57 26.22 -36.54
C THR A 89 18.43 24.77 -36.09
N LYS A 90 18.88 24.45 -34.87
CA LYS A 90 18.65 23.14 -34.26
C LYS A 90 17.29 23.19 -33.58
N ASP A 91 16.34 22.38 -34.02
CA ASP A 91 15.19 22.00 -33.20
C ASP A 91 15.72 21.26 -31.97
N VAL A 92 16.18 22.01 -30.97
CA VAL A 92 16.74 21.45 -29.74
C VAL A 92 15.59 20.80 -29.01
N GLU A 93 15.49 19.48 -29.18
CA GLU A 93 14.58 18.61 -28.44
C GLU A 93 14.89 18.81 -26.95
N LYS A 94 14.12 19.70 -26.29
CA LYS A 94 14.32 20.04 -24.89
C LYS A 94 14.02 18.80 -24.08
N LEU A 95 15.03 18.30 -23.37
CA LEU A 95 14.87 17.17 -22.46
C LEU A 95 13.82 17.49 -21.40
N ASP A 96 12.74 16.71 -21.38
CA ASP A 96 11.69 16.87 -20.39
C ASP A 96 12.12 16.28 -19.05
N LYS A 97 12.26 17.13 -18.03
CA LYS A 97 12.63 16.69 -16.67
C LYS A 97 11.48 15.99 -15.95
N THR A 98 10.25 16.15 -16.42
CA THR A 98 9.07 15.49 -15.84
C THR A 98 8.99 14.04 -16.28
N GLU A 99 9.32 13.76 -17.54
CA GLU A 99 9.39 12.41 -18.11
C GLU A 99 10.36 11.52 -17.34
N ILE A 100 11.61 11.96 -17.11
CA ILE A 100 12.59 11.17 -16.35
C ILE A 100 12.14 10.92 -14.90
N LYS A 101 11.41 11.86 -14.29
CA LYS A 101 10.85 11.67 -12.93
C LYS A 101 9.74 10.64 -12.94
N LYS A 102 8.88 10.64 -13.97
CA LYS A 102 7.84 9.64 -14.18
C LYS A 102 8.46 8.25 -14.33
N LEU A 103 9.48 8.10 -15.18
CA LEU A 103 10.19 6.83 -15.37
C LEU A 103 10.83 6.31 -14.08
N ARG A 104 11.43 7.19 -13.26
CA ARG A 104 12.00 6.78 -11.96
C ARG A 104 10.93 6.38 -10.94
N LEU A 105 9.78 7.05 -10.94
CA LEU A 105 8.66 6.68 -10.09
C LEU A 105 8.11 5.30 -10.48
N GLU A 106 8.01 5.06 -11.78
CA GLU A 106 7.60 3.78 -12.35
C GLU A 106 8.60 2.66 -12.03
N GLN A 107 9.91 2.92 -12.17
CA GLN A 107 10.95 1.97 -11.76
C GLN A 107 10.83 1.60 -10.27
N LYS A 108 10.51 2.56 -9.40
CA LYS A 108 10.26 2.27 -7.98
C LYS A 108 9.01 1.41 -7.79
N ARG A 109 7.91 1.74 -8.47
CA ARG A 109 6.66 0.96 -8.44
C ARG A 109 6.89 -0.49 -8.85
N LEU A 110 7.60 -0.71 -9.97
CA LEU A 110 7.94 -2.04 -10.48
C LEU A 110 8.81 -2.83 -9.50
N LYS A 111 9.78 -2.17 -8.83
CA LYS A 111 10.59 -2.81 -7.77
C LYS A 111 9.76 -3.25 -6.58
N ASP A 112 8.83 -2.41 -6.12
CA ASP A 112 7.95 -2.74 -5.00
C ASP A 112 7.01 -3.92 -5.36
N GLU A 113 6.52 -3.96 -6.61
CA GLU A 113 5.72 -5.06 -7.13
C GLU A 113 6.51 -6.35 -7.29
N HIS A 114 7.72 -6.28 -7.84
CA HIS A 114 8.62 -7.43 -7.99
C HIS A 114 8.92 -8.06 -6.62
N GLN A 115 9.23 -7.26 -5.59
CA GLN A 115 9.43 -7.77 -4.23
C GLN A 115 8.18 -8.46 -3.66
N LYS A 116 6.99 -7.96 -3.99
CA LYS A 116 5.73 -8.57 -3.56
C LYS A 116 5.52 -9.93 -4.24
N VAL A 117 5.74 -10.01 -5.55
CA VAL A 117 5.63 -11.25 -6.34
C VAL A 117 6.67 -12.28 -5.88
N GLU A 118 7.92 -11.87 -5.63
CA GLU A 118 8.97 -12.74 -5.13
C GLU A 118 8.60 -13.38 -3.77
N ARG A 119 7.99 -12.60 -2.87
CA ARG A 119 7.46 -13.12 -1.59
C ARG A 119 6.33 -14.11 -1.80
N LEU A 120 5.41 -13.83 -2.72
CA LEU A 120 4.31 -14.73 -3.05
C LEU A 120 4.83 -16.04 -3.67
N LEU A 121 5.80 -15.98 -4.58
CA LEU A 121 6.45 -17.15 -5.16
C LEU A 121 7.11 -18.01 -4.08
N LYS A 122 7.80 -17.41 -3.10
CA LYS A 122 8.40 -18.15 -1.98
C LYS A 122 7.36 -18.95 -1.17
N ILE A 123 6.16 -18.41 -1.00
CA ILE A 123 5.07 -19.04 -0.23
C ILE A 123 4.32 -20.07 -1.10
N ALA A 124 4.07 -19.74 -2.37
CA ALA A 124 3.30 -20.55 -3.31
C ALA A 124 4.08 -21.73 -3.92
N LYS A 125 5.39 -21.83 -3.64
CA LYS A 125 6.24 -22.94 -4.10
C LYS A 125 5.67 -24.29 -3.66
N PRO A 126 5.27 -25.18 -4.58
CA PRO A 126 4.55 -26.42 -4.24
C PRO A 126 5.36 -27.45 -3.45
N THR A 127 6.70 -27.35 -3.41
CA THR A 127 7.57 -28.44 -2.91
C THR A 127 8.51 -28.03 -1.78
N ALA A 128 8.31 -26.87 -1.15
CA ALA A 128 9.24 -26.33 -0.14
C ALA A 128 8.56 -25.90 1.17
N LEU A 129 7.57 -26.68 1.65
CA LEU A 129 7.02 -26.47 2.99
C LEU A 129 7.94 -27.13 4.03
N PRO A 130 8.53 -26.38 4.99
CA PRO A 130 9.39 -26.94 6.04
C PRO A 130 8.64 -27.84 7.05
N PHE A 131 7.33 -28.05 6.86
CA PHE A 131 6.48 -28.79 7.79
C PHE A 131 6.41 -30.30 7.53
N THR A 132 6.98 -30.83 6.44
CA THR A 132 6.90 -32.26 6.13
C THR A 132 7.87 -33.14 6.94
N THR A 133 8.84 -32.55 7.65
CA THR A 133 9.76 -33.32 8.52
C THR A 133 9.41 -33.23 10.01
N SER A 134 8.66 -32.21 10.45
CA SER A 134 8.30 -32.06 11.87
C SER A 134 6.99 -32.75 12.27
N LEU A 135 6.05 -32.98 11.34
CA LEU A 135 4.83 -33.74 11.67
C LEU A 135 5.05 -35.26 11.61
N ALA A 136 6.11 -35.73 10.94
CA ALA A 136 6.49 -37.15 10.91
C ALA A 136 7.37 -37.58 12.11
N ALA A 137 7.78 -36.65 12.98
CA ALA A 137 8.60 -36.92 14.17
C ALA A 137 7.82 -36.76 15.50
N GLY A 138 6.49 -36.75 15.44
CA GLY A 138 5.58 -36.57 16.59
C GLY A 138 5.31 -37.82 17.42
N SER A 139 6.26 -38.75 17.54
CA SER A 139 6.22 -39.85 18.51
C SER A 139 7.50 -39.87 19.36
N LYS A 140 7.76 -38.77 20.07
CA LYS A 140 8.61 -38.80 21.25
C LYS A 140 7.91 -38.14 22.42
N GLU A 141 7.52 -39.04 23.31
CA GLU A 141 6.99 -38.90 24.65
C GLU A 141 7.29 -37.57 25.35
N SER A 142 6.23 -37.00 25.91
CA SER A 142 6.25 -35.97 26.93
C SER A 142 6.94 -36.50 28.19
N VAL A 143 8.24 -36.21 28.34
CA VAL A 143 8.86 -36.15 29.67
C VAL A 143 8.80 -34.72 30.17
N ALA A 144 7.93 -34.52 31.15
CA ALA A 144 7.81 -33.31 31.92
C ALA A 144 9.16 -32.91 32.55
N GLN A 145 9.64 -31.71 32.25
CA GLN A 145 10.55 -30.99 33.13
C GLN A 145 10.08 -29.55 33.33
N LYS A 146 9.67 -29.29 34.57
CA LYS A 146 9.44 -27.96 35.15
C LYS A 146 10.66 -27.07 34.95
N GLY A 147 10.48 -25.87 34.40
CA GLY A 147 11.52 -24.85 34.33
C GLY A 147 11.00 -23.49 33.85
N GLY A 148 10.77 -22.58 34.81
CA GLY A 148 10.57 -21.13 34.71
C GLY A 148 10.24 -20.49 33.34
N ALA A 149 8.98 -20.07 33.18
CA ALA A 149 8.55 -19.18 32.12
C ALA A 149 9.15 -17.76 32.31
N VAL A 150 10.33 -17.51 31.77
CA VAL A 150 10.83 -16.14 31.57
C VAL A 150 10.09 -15.57 30.36
N LYS A 151 8.99 -14.85 30.62
CA LYS A 151 8.26 -14.10 29.60
C LYS A 151 9.22 -13.07 28.99
N LYS A 152 9.65 -13.29 27.75
CA LYS A 152 10.47 -12.34 26.98
C LYS A 152 9.64 -11.09 26.72
N GLN A 153 9.92 -10.02 27.45
CA GLN A 153 9.29 -8.72 27.29
C GLN A 153 9.77 -8.08 25.99
N LEU A 154 8.85 -7.80 25.07
CA LEU A 154 9.14 -7.13 23.80
C LEU A 154 9.60 -5.68 24.06
N PRO A 155 10.57 -5.14 23.31
CA PRO A 155 10.96 -3.75 23.42
C PRO A 155 9.80 -2.85 23.01
N MET A 156 9.28 -2.07 23.95
CA MET A 156 8.24 -1.07 23.72
C MET A 156 8.85 0.15 23.02
N ILE A 157 8.97 0.09 21.69
CA ILE A 157 9.37 1.24 20.88
C ILE A 157 8.12 2.03 20.48
N GLY A 158 8.05 3.29 20.91
CA GLY A 158 6.94 4.20 20.61
C GLY A 158 7.00 5.47 21.45
N LYS A 159 6.63 6.63 20.86
CA LYS A 159 6.55 7.90 21.59
C LYS A 159 5.40 7.82 22.60
N ARG A 160 5.72 7.68 23.89
CA ARG A 160 4.75 7.78 24.98
C ARG A 160 4.12 9.17 24.94
N ASN A 161 2.80 9.20 24.79
CA ASN A 161 1.99 10.42 24.73
C ASN A 161 2.23 11.26 26.01
N GLN A 162 2.72 12.49 25.86
CA GLN A 162 3.09 13.38 26.98
C GLN A 162 1.89 14.06 27.66
N PHE A 163 0.66 13.61 27.39
CA PHE A 163 -0.55 14.16 28.01
C PHE A 163 -0.83 13.61 29.42
N SER A 164 0.20 13.05 30.09
CA SER A 164 0.19 12.60 31.49
C SER A 164 0.00 13.75 32.53
N LYS A 165 -0.51 14.91 32.12
CA LYS A 165 -0.93 15.99 33.03
C LYS A 165 -2.40 15.91 33.42
N PHE A 166 -3.20 15.08 32.77
CA PHE A 166 -4.54 14.76 33.27
C PHE A 166 -4.42 13.70 34.35
N LYS A 167 -4.59 14.13 35.61
CA LYS A 167 -4.79 13.23 36.75
C LYS A 167 -6.02 12.39 36.46
N VAL A 168 -5.84 11.12 36.11
CA VAL A 168 -6.92 10.14 36.12
C VAL A 168 -7.34 9.98 37.58
N VAL A 169 -8.46 10.62 37.95
CA VAL A 169 -9.10 10.38 39.24
C VAL A 169 -9.61 8.94 39.20
N LYS A 170 -8.98 8.08 39.98
CA LYS A 170 -9.40 6.69 40.16
C LYS A 170 -10.73 6.69 40.90
N ALA A 171 -11.82 6.36 40.20
CA ALA A 171 -13.11 6.15 40.85
C ALA A 171 -13.01 4.97 41.85
N PRO A 172 -13.58 5.09 43.06
CA PRO A 172 -13.64 3.96 44.00
C PRO A 172 -14.49 2.83 43.39
N PRO A 173 -14.18 1.56 43.70
CA PRO A 173 -14.96 0.44 43.20
C PRO A 173 -16.38 0.51 43.74
N SER A 174 -17.33 0.71 42.83
CA SER A 174 -18.76 0.63 43.08
C SER A 174 -19.09 -0.80 43.54
N THR A 175 -19.45 -0.95 44.80
CA THR A 175 -20.08 -2.17 45.32
C THR A 175 -21.52 -2.21 44.82
N GLN A 176 -21.73 -2.71 43.62
CA GLN A 176 -23.06 -3.14 43.20
C GLN A 176 -23.19 -4.64 43.45
N THR A 177 -23.85 -4.93 44.57
CA THR A 177 -24.57 -6.18 44.78
C THR A 177 -25.58 -6.34 43.65
N VAL A 178 -25.58 -7.50 43.00
CA VAL A 178 -26.62 -7.92 42.06
C VAL A 178 -27.93 -8.10 42.85
N PRO A 179 -29.06 -7.53 42.40
CA PRO A 179 -30.34 -8.18 42.59
C PRO A 179 -30.87 -8.65 41.24
N GLN A 180 -31.09 -9.96 41.16
CA GLN A 180 -31.98 -10.54 40.17
C GLN A 180 -33.42 -10.13 40.51
N SER A 181 -34.15 -9.58 39.54
CA SER A 181 -35.61 -9.72 39.48
C SER A 181 -36.10 -9.50 38.06
N ASN A 182 -36.75 -10.53 37.52
CA ASN A 182 -37.52 -10.52 36.29
C ASN A 182 -38.63 -9.46 36.33
N ALA A 183 -38.77 -8.66 35.25
CA ALA A 183 -40.05 -8.11 34.79
C ALA A 183 -39.81 -7.29 33.50
N PHE A 184 -39.78 -7.94 32.33
CA PHE A 184 -40.11 -7.24 31.08
C PHE A 184 -41.61 -7.44 30.86
N ALA A 185 -42.37 -6.45 31.33
CA ALA A 185 -43.74 -6.22 30.92
C ALA A 185 -43.74 -5.45 29.60
N SER A 186 -44.76 -5.77 28.81
CA SER A 186 -45.16 -5.21 27.53
C SER A 186 -45.47 -3.71 27.59
N ASP A 187 -45.44 -3.10 26.40
CA ASP A 187 -46.48 -2.21 25.86
C ASP A 187 -46.12 -0.73 25.60
N GLU A 188 -46.80 -0.23 24.55
CA GLU A 188 -47.00 1.13 24.04
C GLU A 188 -46.27 1.59 22.75
N GLU A 189 -47.08 1.52 21.68
CA GLU A 189 -47.06 2.23 20.41
C GLU A 189 -47.05 3.76 20.59
N GLU A 190 -46.47 4.49 19.63
CA GLU A 190 -46.79 5.91 19.42
C GLU A 190 -47.13 6.10 17.93
N VAL A 191 -48.43 6.29 17.67
CA VAL A 191 -49.02 6.72 16.41
C VAL A 191 -49.06 8.24 16.44
N GLU A 192 -48.40 8.92 15.51
CA GLU A 192 -48.69 10.34 15.23
C GLU A 192 -49.70 10.42 14.07
N GLU A 193 -50.88 10.95 14.40
CA GLU A 193 -51.99 11.24 13.51
C GLU A 193 -51.70 12.47 12.63
N GLU A 194 -52.20 12.37 11.41
CA GLU A 194 -52.33 13.42 10.40
C GLU A 194 -53.68 14.13 10.64
N GLU A 195 -53.70 15.46 10.81
CA GLU A 195 -54.95 16.23 10.72
C GLU A 195 -54.78 17.54 9.91
N VAL A 196 -55.67 17.64 8.91
CA VAL A 196 -56.16 18.78 8.10
C VAL A 196 -55.39 19.17 6.84
#